data_AF-A0A915NPV3-F1
#
_entry.id   AF-A0A915NPV3-F1
#
_cell.length_a   1.000
_cell.length_b   1.000
_cell.length_c   1.000
_cell.angle_alpha   90.00
_cell.angle_beta   90.00
_cell.angle_gamma   90.00
#
_symmetry.space_group_name_H-M   'P 1'
#
loop_
_entity.id
_entity.type
_entity.pdbx_description
1 polymer ?
#
loop_
_entity_poly.entity_id
_entity_poly.type
_entity_poly.pdbx_seq_one_letter_code
_entity_poly.pdbx_strand_id
1 'polypeptide(L)'
;MILRTILETFLRTFRFILFWVCFCIRSVDRDEFRVVSVTASTSQGTRLEQNELDIIIEACSMAEELYDQRMKMHMFVELRMSLIAPNLCRIVGAGTAAMIVSQCGGLTPTLSGFSSSAILPHTGFIYHHPIVQSLQPDLRRKAARLIAAKCTLAARIDSIHSSMDGRIGEQLMQEVKLKLEKMQEPPPVKNRKPLPKPLDKASKKRGGKRVRKQKELLKATELRKKANRMNFGELQEDVMQDHIGFTMGQAKSSSLPVGSRIRAAVVDNKTRVKMSQKLQKTIEKTRQHGGVTSIAAK
;
A
#
# COMPACT_ATOMS: atom_id res chain seq x y z
N MET A 1 35.96 16.94 52.61
CA MET A 1 34.56 17.40 52.45
C MET A 1 34.21 17.71 51.00
N ILE A 2 35.04 18.46 50.26
CA ILE A 2 34.74 18.93 48.89
C ILE A 2 34.56 17.79 47.86
N LEU A 3 35.36 16.72 47.92
CA LEU A 3 35.19 15.57 47.01
C LEU A 3 33.89 14.78 47.25
N ARG A 4 33.39 14.77 48.49
CA ARG A 4 32.19 14.00 48.87
C ARG A 4 30.92 14.71 48.41
N THR A 5 30.89 16.05 48.52
CA THR A 5 29.82 16.88 47.97
C THR A 5 29.80 16.89 46.45
N ILE A 6 30.96 16.87 45.78
CA ILE A 6 31.02 16.76 44.31
C ILE A 6 30.53 15.38 43.85
N LEU A 7 30.89 14.29 44.54
CA LEU A 7 30.41 12.95 44.18
C LEU A 7 28.90 12.79 44.43
N GLU A 8 28.37 13.38 45.51
CA GLU A 8 26.93 13.34 45.83
C GLU A 8 26.09 14.20 44.89
N THR A 9 26.59 15.36 44.43
CA THR A 9 25.92 16.14 43.39
C THR A 9 25.99 15.45 42.03
N PHE A 10 27.13 14.83 41.68
CA PHE A 10 27.26 14.05 40.43
C PHE A 10 26.36 12.81 40.42
N LEU A 11 26.25 12.10 41.55
CA LEU A 11 25.37 10.91 41.67
C LEU A 11 23.88 11.28 41.74
N ARG A 12 23.51 12.46 42.26
CA ARG A 12 22.13 12.94 42.27
C ARG A 12 21.68 13.43 40.89
N THR A 13 22.53 14.15 40.15
CA THR A 13 22.23 14.55 38.77
C THR A 13 22.23 13.34 37.83
N PHE A 14 23.16 12.39 37.98
CA PHE A 14 23.13 11.15 37.21
C PHE A 14 21.95 10.25 37.58
N ARG A 15 21.54 10.13 38.85
CA ARG A 15 20.33 9.34 39.18
C ARG A 15 19.06 9.92 38.59
N PHE A 16 18.93 11.24 38.50
CA PHE A 16 17.78 11.87 37.84
C PHE A 16 17.80 11.62 36.33
N ILE A 17 18.95 11.78 35.67
CA ILE A 17 19.10 11.48 34.24
C ILE A 17 18.90 9.99 33.97
N LEU A 18 19.45 9.08 34.78
CA LEU A 18 19.32 7.64 34.58
C LEU A 18 17.90 7.12 34.89
N PHE A 19 17.19 7.74 35.84
CA PHE A 19 15.81 7.38 36.17
C PHE A 19 14.83 7.91 35.11
N TRP A 20 15.06 9.12 34.58
CA TRP A 20 14.27 9.69 33.49
C TRP A 20 14.58 9.02 32.14
N VAL A 21 15.85 8.69 31.89
CA VAL A 21 16.28 7.83 30.78
C VAL A 21 15.65 6.44 30.93
N CYS A 22 15.63 5.82 32.12
CA CYS A 22 14.93 4.53 32.33
C CYS A 22 13.41 4.60 32.17
N PHE A 23 12.77 5.72 32.55
CA PHE A 23 11.31 5.90 32.43
C PHE A 23 10.90 6.17 30.97
N CYS A 24 11.67 6.99 30.24
CA CYS A 24 11.55 7.13 28.78
C CYS A 24 11.91 5.85 28.01
N ILE A 25 12.91 5.07 28.46
CA ILE A 25 13.37 3.82 27.82
C ILE A 25 12.28 2.75 27.79
N ARG A 26 11.29 2.78 28.69
CA ARG A 26 10.23 1.76 28.70
C ARG A 26 9.25 1.89 27.51
N SER A 27 9.28 3.02 26.80
CA SER A 27 8.39 3.34 25.68
C SER A 27 9.10 3.58 24.34
N VAL A 28 10.44 3.72 24.33
CA VAL A 28 11.21 3.96 23.11
C VAL A 28 11.67 2.63 22.52
N ASP A 29 11.28 2.37 21.27
CA ASP A 29 11.69 1.15 20.58
C ASP A 29 13.23 1.08 20.45
N ARG A 30 13.79 -0.13 20.49
CA ARG A 30 15.25 -0.38 20.47
C ARG A 30 15.95 0.33 19.29
N ASP A 31 15.25 0.46 18.17
CA ASP A 31 15.77 1.09 16.96
C ASP A 31 15.75 2.62 17.05
N GLU A 32 14.72 3.20 17.65
CA GLU A 32 14.65 4.65 17.91
C GLU A 32 15.75 5.09 18.88
N PHE A 33 16.00 4.31 19.94
CA PHE A 33 17.09 4.59 20.87
C PHE A 33 18.46 4.59 20.18
N ARG A 34 18.69 3.64 19.26
CA ARG A 34 19.93 3.59 18.47
C ARG A 34 20.11 4.85 17.63
N VAL A 35 19.06 5.29 16.94
CA VAL A 35 19.10 6.53 16.15
C VAL A 35 19.46 7.71 17.04
N VAL A 36 18.76 7.89 18.17
CA VAL A 36 19.00 9.00 19.12
C VAL A 36 20.44 8.96 19.65
N SER A 37 20.95 7.79 20.03
CA SER A 37 22.32 7.65 20.55
C SER A 37 23.40 8.01 19.52
N VAL A 38 23.22 7.59 18.26
CA VAL A 38 24.15 7.90 17.16
C VAL A 38 24.08 9.39 16.83
N THR A 39 22.89 9.99 16.79
CA THR A 39 22.74 11.43 16.57
C THR A 39 23.30 12.25 17.71
N ALA A 40 23.15 11.82 18.96
CA ALA A 40 23.72 12.50 20.12
C ALA A 40 25.25 12.44 20.14
N SER A 41 25.85 11.35 19.65
CA SER A 41 27.32 11.24 19.56
C SER A 41 27.95 12.13 18.49
N THR A 42 27.20 12.48 17.45
CA THR A 42 27.67 13.30 16.32
C THR A 42 27.08 14.72 16.31
N SER A 43 26.24 15.07 17.29
CA SER A 43 25.57 16.37 17.34
C SER A 43 26.57 17.50 17.64
N GLN A 44 26.61 18.50 16.76
CA GLN A 44 27.40 19.73 16.93
C GLN A 44 26.61 20.83 17.69
N GLY A 45 25.76 20.43 18.63
CA GLY A 45 24.88 21.35 19.37
C GLY A 45 25.63 22.18 20.43
N THR A 46 25.08 23.34 20.77
CA THR A 46 25.55 24.19 21.89
C THR A 46 24.86 23.79 23.19
N ARG A 47 25.56 23.96 24.33
CA ARG A 47 24.97 23.72 25.66
C ARG A 47 24.01 24.86 26.02
N LEU A 48 22.84 24.51 26.56
CA LEU A 48 21.82 25.44 27.02
C LEU A 48 22.21 26.12 28.33
N GLU A 49 21.75 27.36 28.54
CA GLU A 49 21.94 28.08 29.80
C GLU A 49 21.01 27.53 30.90
N GLN A 50 21.37 27.70 32.19
CA GLN A 50 20.57 27.18 33.32
C GLN A 50 19.15 27.75 33.33
N ASN A 51 18.99 29.04 33.03
CA ASN A 51 17.68 29.68 32.94
C ASN A 51 16.80 29.07 31.83
N GLU A 52 17.39 28.70 30.69
CA GLU A 52 16.68 28.07 29.57
C GLU A 52 16.28 26.62 29.91
N LEU A 53 17.17 25.89 30.60
CA LEU A 53 16.89 24.54 31.06
C LEU A 53 15.72 24.49 32.03
N ASP A 54 15.66 25.44 32.99
CA ASP A 54 14.57 25.50 33.96
C ASP A 54 13.21 25.74 33.28
N ILE A 55 13.16 26.61 32.28
CA ILE A 55 11.94 26.86 31.47
C ILE A 55 11.51 25.58 30.72
N ILE A 56 12.46 24.84 30.14
CA ILE A 56 12.15 23.59 29.43
C ILE A 56 11.62 22.54 30.40
N ILE A 57 12.23 22.41 31.59
CA ILE A 57 11.81 21.44 32.61
C ILE A 57 10.40 21.78 33.11
N GLU A 58 10.10 23.05 33.34
CA GLU A 58 8.76 23.51 33.71
C GLU A 58 7.73 23.18 32.61
N ALA A 59 8.06 23.47 31.35
CA ALA A 59 7.21 23.12 30.20
C ALA A 59 6.98 21.62 30.07
N CYS A 60 7.99 20.78 30.32
CA CYS A 60 7.87 19.34 30.35
C CYS A 60 6.96 18.86 31.49
N SER A 61 7.09 19.43 32.70
CA SER A 61 6.23 19.12 33.85
C SER A 61 4.77 19.46 33.54
N MET A 62 4.51 20.64 32.97
CA MET A 62 3.16 21.04 32.53
C MET A 62 2.62 20.08 31.46
N ALA A 63 3.45 19.64 30.52
CA ALA A 63 3.05 18.68 29.49
C ALA A 63 2.68 17.31 30.08
N GLU A 64 3.40 16.85 31.11
CA GLU A 64 3.10 15.61 31.85
C GLU A 64 1.76 15.72 32.59
N GLU A 65 1.53 16.83 33.30
CA GLU A 65 0.25 17.08 33.97
C GLU A 65 -0.93 17.10 32.99
N LEU A 66 -0.78 17.76 31.83
CA LEU A 66 -1.80 17.77 30.78
C LEU A 66 -2.04 16.37 30.19
N TYR A 67 -0.99 15.56 30.07
CA TYR A 67 -1.11 14.18 29.61
C TYR A 67 -1.90 13.32 30.61
N ASP A 68 -1.60 13.44 31.90
CA ASP A 68 -2.33 12.76 32.97
C ASP A 68 -3.81 13.18 33.02
N GLN A 69 -4.08 14.48 32.88
CA GLN A 69 -5.45 14.98 32.78
C GLN A 69 -6.17 14.41 31.56
N ARG A 70 -5.50 14.36 30.40
CA ARG A 70 -6.06 13.76 29.19
C ARG A 70 -6.37 12.26 29.37
N MET A 71 -5.50 11.51 30.05
CA MET A 71 -5.73 10.09 30.35
C MET A 71 -6.92 9.89 31.29
N LYS A 72 -7.04 10.72 32.34
CA LYS A 72 -8.21 10.72 33.23
C LYS A 72 -9.51 11.00 32.48
N MET A 73 -9.51 11.97 31.56
CA MET A 73 -10.66 12.26 30.70
C MET A 73 -11.00 11.08 29.78
N HIS A 74 -9.99 10.41 29.21
CA HIS A 74 -10.21 9.23 28.38
C HIS A 74 -10.86 8.09 29.17
N MET A 75 -10.35 7.79 30.37
CA MET A 75 -10.95 6.78 31.25
C MET A 75 -12.39 7.12 31.63
N PHE A 76 -12.68 8.39 31.90
CA PHE A 76 -14.06 8.84 32.18
C PHE A 76 -14.99 8.60 30.99
N VAL A 77 -14.54 8.95 29.78
CA VAL A 77 -15.30 8.72 28.54
C VAL A 77 -15.51 7.22 28.29
N GLU A 78 -14.49 6.39 28.52
CA GLU A 78 -14.59 4.93 28.38
C GLU A 78 -15.64 4.33 29.32
N LEU A 79 -15.64 4.73 30.60
CA LEU A 79 -16.63 4.28 31.59
C LEU A 79 -18.07 4.68 31.23
N ARG A 80 -18.24 5.84 30.58
CA ARG A 80 -19.54 6.37 30.17
C ARG A 80 -19.90 6.08 28.72
N MET A 81 -19.06 5.37 27.96
CA MET A 81 -19.27 5.18 26.53
C MET A 81 -20.51 4.32 26.24
N SER A 82 -20.88 3.40 27.14
CA SER A 82 -22.11 2.62 27.01
C SER A 82 -23.38 3.47 27.04
N LEU A 83 -23.35 4.63 27.72
CA LEU A 83 -24.46 5.58 27.77
C LEU A 83 -24.42 6.56 26.59
N ILE A 84 -23.21 6.95 26.15
CA ILE A 84 -23.01 7.94 25.09
C ILE A 84 -23.20 7.32 23.70
N ALA A 85 -22.66 6.12 23.46
CA ALA A 85 -22.66 5.45 22.18
C ALA A 85 -22.78 3.92 22.34
N PRO A 86 -23.99 3.41 22.68
CA PRO A 86 -24.22 1.98 22.92
C PRO A 86 -24.00 1.13 21.66
N ASN A 87 -24.38 1.62 20.48
CA ASN A 87 -24.23 0.86 19.24
C ASN A 87 -22.77 0.76 18.81
N LEU A 88 -22.00 1.85 18.94
CA LEU A 88 -20.56 1.86 18.63
C LEU A 88 -19.76 0.96 19.58
N CYS A 89 -20.08 0.98 20.88
CA CYS A 89 -19.49 0.08 21.88
C CYS A 89 -19.66 -1.38 21.50
N ARG A 90 -20.83 -1.76 20.95
CA ARG A 90 -21.13 -3.14 20.63
C ARG A 90 -20.35 -3.68 19.44
N ILE A 91 -19.84 -2.81 18.57
CA ILE A 91 -19.04 -3.18 17.41
C ILE A 91 -17.55 -3.27 17.75
N VAL A 92 -16.99 -2.23 18.38
CA VAL A 92 -15.52 -2.10 18.56
C VAL A 92 -15.08 -2.35 20.01
N GLY A 93 -15.95 -2.11 20.99
CA GLY A 93 -15.64 -2.09 22.41
C GLY A 93 -15.47 -0.67 22.97
N ALA A 94 -15.64 -0.51 24.29
CA ALA A 94 -15.67 0.79 24.96
C ALA A 94 -14.34 1.56 24.83
N GLY A 95 -13.20 0.94 25.10
CA GLY A 95 -11.89 1.62 25.02
C GLY A 95 -11.54 2.11 23.63
N THR A 96 -11.73 1.29 22.60
CA THR A 96 -11.53 1.70 21.20
C THR A 96 -12.54 2.73 20.73
N ALA A 97 -13.78 2.67 21.19
CA ALA A 97 -14.79 3.67 20.89
C ALA A 97 -14.43 5.02 21.53
N ALA A 98 -13.98 5.02 22.79
CA ALA A 98 -13.45 6.20 23.49
C ALA A 98 -12.28 6.83 22.73
N MET A 99 -11.32 6.03 22.27
CA MET A 99 -10.21 6.53 21.45
C MET A 99 -10.70 7.19 20.16
N ILE A 100 -11.65 6.57 19.45
CA ILE A 100 -12.20 7.12 18.20
C ILE A 100 -12.94 8.45 18.47
N VAL A 101 -13.82 8.49 19.47
CA VAL A 101 -14.60 9.69 19.81
C VAL A 101 -13.70 10.82 20.31
N SER A 102 -12.71 10.50 21.15
CA SER A 102 -11.76 11.49 21.67
C SER A 102 -10.93 12.12 20.55
N GLN A 103 -10.54 11.35 19.54
CA GLN A 103 -9.80 11.85 18.38
C GLN A 103 -10.69 12.63 17.40
N CYS A 104 -11.97 12.26 17.26
CA CYS A 104 -12.94 12.99 16.43
C CYS A 104 -13.40 14.32 17.07
N GLY A 105 -13.23 14.48 18.39
CA GLY A 105 -13.79 15.61 19.12
C GLY A 105 -15.32 15.56 19.29
N GLY A 106 -15.93 14.37 19.15
CA GLY A 106 -17.38 14.19 19.28
C GLY A 106 -17.94 13.01 18.47
N LEU A 107 -19.25 12.83 18.57
CA LEU A 107 -20.02 11.80 17.84
C LEU A 107 -20.49 12.27 16.45
N THR A 108 -20.33 13.56 16.12
CA THR A 108 -20.72 14.08 14.82
C THR A 108 -19.84 13.45 13.74
N PRO A 109 -20.41 13.03 12.60
CA PRO A 109 -19.73 12.22 11.60
C PRO A 109 -18.83 13.08 10.70
N THR A 110 -17.91 13.86 11.28
CA THR A 110 -16.75 14.35 10.54
C THR A 110 -15.72 13.24 10.54
N LEU A 111 -15.80 12.41 9.52
CA LEU A 111 -14.74 11.48 9.11
C LEU A 111 -13.48 12.27 8.72
N SER A 112 -12.78 12.85 9.70
CA SER A 112 -11.41 13.29 9.50
C SER A 112 -10.56 12.03 9.30
N GLY A 113 -9.73 12.03 8.26
CA GLY A 113 -9.01 10.85 7.80
C GLY A 113 -8.17 10.21 8.91
N PHE A 114 -8.67 9.09 9.46
CA PHE A 114 -7.90 8.21 10.33
C PHE A 114 -6.88 7.42 9.50
N SER A 115 -5.76 8.05 9.18
CA SER A 115 -4.55 7.38 8.75
C SER A 115 -3.39 7.94 9.54
N SER A 116 -2.91 7.19 10.53
CA SER A 116 -1.60 7.45 11.11
C SER A 116 -0.55 7.09 10.06
N SER A 117 0.10 8.10 9.50
CA SER A 117 1.10 7.97 8.42
C SER A 117 2.41 7.36 8.90
N ALA A 118 2.60 7.19 10.21
CA ALA A 118 3.92 6.96 10.77
C ALA A 118 4.42 5.52 10.60
N ILE A 119 3.54 4.51 10.50
CA ILE A 119 4.01 3.10 10.52
C ILE A 119 3.37 2.25 9.40
N LEU A 120 2.12 2.49 8.98
CA LEU A 120 1.57 1.99 7.71
C LEU A 120 0.39 2.87 7.29
N PRO A 121 0.30 3.32 6.02
CA PRO A 121 -0.91 4.00 5.55
C PRO A 121 -2.12 3.08 5.75
N HIS A 122 -3.20 3.62 6.34
CA HIS A 122 -4.44 2.91 6.65
C HIS A 122 -4.40 1.95 7.84
N THR A 123 -3.45 2.12 8.77
CA THR A 123 -3.50 1.48 10.10
C THR A 123 -3.93 2.51 11.16
N GLY A 124 -5.03 2.23 11.84
CA GLY A 124 -5.58 3.08 12.90
C GLY A 124 -6.21 2.21 13.99
N PHE A 125 -6.92 2.79 14.95
CA PHE A 125 -7.51 2.04 16.08
C PHE A 125 -8.34 0.82 15.65
N ILE A 126 -9.09 0.94 14.55
CA ILE A 126 -9.92 -0.13 13.98
C ILE A 126 -9.06 -1.30 13.44
N TYR A 127 -7.85 -1.03 12.97
CA TYR A 127 -6.95 -2.08 12.48
C TYR A 127 -6.46 -2.99 13.61
N HIS A 128 -6.25 -2.45 14.82
CA HIS A 128 -5.81 -3.19 16.00
C HIS A 128 -6.95 -3.92 16.72
N HIS A 129 -8.18 -3.81 16.22
CA HIS A 129 -9.31 -4.55 16.77
C HIS A 129 -9.04 -6.08 16.71
N PRO A 130 -9.37 -6.86 17.78
CA PRO A 130 -9.01 -8.27 17.87
C PRO A 130 -9.51 -9.12 16.69
N ILE A 131 -10.73 -8.84 16.21
CA ILE A 131 -11.31 -9.57 15.06
C ILE A 131 -10.57 -9.29 13.75
N VAL A 132 -9.94 -8.12 13.60
CA VAL A 132 -9.12 -7.82 12.42
C VAL A 132 -7.77 -8.50 12.55
N GLN A 133 -7.16 -8.48 13.74
CA GLN A 133 -5.85 -9.07 13.97
C GLN A 133 -5.86 -10.61 13.87
N SER A 134 -6.98 -11.25 14.23
CA SER A 134 -7.15 -12.70 14.10
C SER A 134 -7.21 -13.19 12.63
N LEU A 135 -7.45 -12.29 11.67
CA LEU A 135 -7.51 -12.65 10.24
C LEU A 135 -6.12 -12.69 9.60
N GLN A 136 -6.03 -13.42 8.48
CA GLN A 136 -4.87 -13.41 7.60
C GLN A 136 -4.56 -11.99 7.09
N PRO A 137 -3.27 -11.61 6.95
CA PRO A 137 -2.84 -10.24 6.61
C PRO A 137 -3.50 -9.68 5.33
N ASP A 138 -3.73 -10.52 4.33
CA ASP A 138 -4.36 -10.12 3.06
C ASP A 138 -5.82 -9.65 3.22
N LEU A 139 -6.52 -10.20 4.22
CA LEU A 139 -7.92 -9.87 4.50
C LEU A 139 -8.06 -8.72 5.50
N ARG A 140 -7.04 -8.43 6.32
CA ARG A 140 -7.08 -7.40 7.37
C ARG A 140 -7.50 -6.03 6.85
N ARG A 141 -6.96 -5.60 5.70
CA ARG A 141 -7.33 -4.30 5.11
C ARG A 141 -8.79 -4.25 4.63
N LYS A 142 -9.33 -5.37 4.14
CA LYS A 142 -10.74 -5.45 3.72
C LYS A 142 -11.65 -5.46 4.94
N ALA A 143 -11.29 -6.22 5.97
CA ALA A 143 -11.99 -6.29 7.25
C ALA A 143 -12.04 -4.93 7.96
N ALA A 144 -10.90 -4.24 8.07
CA ALA A 144 -10.82 -2.92 8.71
C ALA A 144 -11.73 -1.88 8.02
N ARG A 145 -11.78 -1.87 6.68
CA ARG A 145 -12.69 -0.98 5.93
C ARG A 145 -14.15 -1.33 6.14
N LEU A 146 -14.48 -2.61 6.23
CA LEU A 146 -15.84 -3.07 6.45
C LEU A 146 -16.31 -2.67 7.85
N ILE A 147 -15.50 -2.91 8.88
CA ILE A 147 -15.78 -2.50 10.26
C ILE A 147 -15.90 -0.98 10.32
N ALA A 148 -14.95 -0.22 9.75
CA ALA A 148 -15.03 1.23 9.73
C ALA A 148 -16.33 1.75 9.11
N ALA A 149 -16.78 1.16 8.00
CA ALA A 149 -18.04 1.53 7.37
C ALA A 149 -19.28 1.21 8.24
N LYS A 150 -19.23 0.17 9.08
CA LYS A 150 -20.31 -0.13 10.02
C LYS A 150 -20.24 0.71 11.29
N CYS A 151 -19.04 1.02 11.77
CA CYS A 151 -18.82 1.96 12.87
C CYS A 151 -19.33 3.36 12.54
N THR A 152 -19.15 3.84 11.31
CA THR A 152 -19.67 5.16 10.91
C THR A 152 -21.20 5.19 10.86
N LEU A 153 -21.84 4.09 10.48
CA LEU A 153 -23.30 3.98 10.55
C LEU A 153 -23.77 3.97 12.01
N ALA A 154 -23.12 3.18 12.88
CA ALA A 154 -23.45 3.14 14.30
C ALA A 154 -23.25 4.51 14.97
N ALA A 155 -22.13 5.18 14.72
CA ALA A 155 -21.85 6.51 15.26
C ALA A 155 -22.88 7.56 14.85
N ARG A 156 -23.38 7.50 13.60
CA ARG A 156 -24.46 8.39 13.14
C ARG A 156 -25.76 8.14 13.89
N ILE A 157 -26.11 6.86 14.11
CA ILE A 157 -27.31 6.48 14.86
C ILE A 157 -27.21 6.92 16.32
N ASP A 158 -26.04 6.71 16.94
CA ASP A 158 -25.75 7.14 18.31
C ASP A 158 -25.80 8.68 18.42
N SER A 159 -25.32 9.44 17.42
CA SER A 159 -25.41 10.91 17.41
C SER A 159 -26.85 11.43 17.42
N ILE A 160 -27.78 10.73 16.76
CA ILE A 160 -29.20 11.08 16.67
C ILE A 160 -29.98 10.53 17.89
N HIS A 161 -29.36 9.66 18.69
CA HIS A 161 -29.95 9.04 19.86
C HIS A 161 -31.23 8.23 19.59
N SER A 162 -31.39 7.69 18.37
CA SER A 162 -32.62 7.01 17.97
C SER A 162 -32.80 5.61 18.56
N SER A 163 -31.72 4.96 19.00
CA SER A 163 -31.76 3.62 19.61
C SER A 163 -30.69 3.46 20.69
N MET A 164 -31.11 3.46 21.96
CA MET A 164 -30.22 3.28 23.12
C MET A 164 -29.98 1.82 23.50
N ASP A 165 -30.79 0.89 22.98
CA ASP A 165 -30.75 -0.52 23.36
C ASP A 165 -29.52 -1.27 22.83
N GLY A 166 -28.71 -0.66 21.95
CA GLY A 166 -27.52 -1.31 21.35
C GLY A 166 -27.84 -2.41 20.31
N ARG A 167 -29.12 -2.73 20.08
CA ARG A 167 -29.58 -3.79 19.15
C ARG A 167 -29.08 -3.61 17.73
N ILE A 168 -29.04 -2.36 17.25
CA ILE A 168 -28.55 -2.05 15.90
C ILE A 168 -27.05 -2.35 15.81
N GLY A 169 -26.27 -2.00 16.84
CA GLY A 169 -24.86 -2.35 16.94
C GLY A 169 -24.62 -3.86 16.83
N GLU A 170 -25.45 -4.67 17.50
CA GLU A 170 -25.37 -6.14 17.40
C GLU A 170 -25.66 -6.65 15.99
N GLN A 171 -26.71 -6.15 15.35
CA GLN A 171 -27.07 -6.54 13.98
C GLN A 171 -25.95 -6.17 12.99
N LEU A 172 -25.40 -4.96 13.09
CA LEU A 172 -24.29 -4.53 12.24
C LEU A 172 -23.05 -5.40 12.46
N MET A 173 -22.82 -5.83 13.70
CA MET A 173 -21.71 -6.71 14.04
C MET A 173 -21.92 -8.14 13.52
N GLN A 174 -23.14 -8.65 13.53
CA GLN A 174 -23.48 -9.93 12.90
C GLN A 174 -23.26 -9.89 11.39
N GLU A 175 -23.68 -8.81 10.71
CA GLU A 175 -23.38 -8.62 9.29
C GLU A 175 -21.88 -8.59 8.98
N VAL A 176 -21.08 -7.98 9.86
CA VAL A 176 -19.62 -7.97 9.76
C VAL A 176 -19.10 -9.40 9.82
N LYS A 177 -19.49 -10.17 10.85
CA LYS A 177 -19.05 -11.56 11.02
C LYS A 177 -19.40 -12.43 9.81
N LEU A 178 -20.63 -12.36 9.32
CA LEU A 178 -21.08 -13.12 8.14
C LEU A 178 -20.25 -12.78 6.88
N LYS A 179 -19.92 -11.51 6.68
CA LYS A 179 -19.08 -11.09 5.55
C LYS A 179 -17.62 -11.53 5.71
N LEU A 180 -17.09 -11.52 6.93
CA LEU A 180 -15.74 -11.99 7.22
C LEU A 180 -15.61 -13.50 6.98
N GLU A 181 -16.60 -14.27 7.42
CA GLU A 181 -16.68 -15.73 7.20
C GLU A 181 -16.76 -16.04 5.70
N LYS A 182 -17.66 -15.39 4.97
CA LYS A 182 -17.78 -15.51 3.51
C LYS A 182 -16.49 -15.14 2.76
N MET A 183 -15.66 -14.27 3.30
CA MET A 183 -14.36 -13.93 2.70
C MET A 183 -13.29 -14.99 2.94
N GLN A 184 -13.43 -15.81 3.98
CA GLN A 184 -12.54 -16.93 4.26
C GLN A 184 -12.92 -18.19 3.48
N GLU A 185 -14.20 -18.29 3.06
CA GLU A 185 -14.65 -19.37 2.20
C GLU A 185 -13.81 -19.44 0.91
N PRO A 186 -13.22 -20.60 0.57
CA PRO A 186 -12.51 -20.75 -0.67
C PRO A 186 -13.49 -20.60 -1.84
N PRO A 187 -13.05 -20.01 -2.98
CA PRO A 187 -13.90 -19.94 -4.15
C PRO A 187 -14.29 -21.37 -4.58
N PRO A 188 -15.57 -21.59 -4.98
CA PRO A 188 -15.99 -22.89 -5.44
C PRO A 188 -15.14 -23.36 -6.61
N VAL A 189 -14.77 -24.63 -6.61
CA VAL A 189 -13.92 -25.23 -7.64
C VAL A 189 -14.57 -25.01 -9.01
N LYS A 190 -13.84 -24.34 -9.90
CA LYS A 190 -14.32 -24.13 -11.27
C LYS A 190 -14.30 -25.45 -12.01
N ASN A 191 -15.46 -25.92 -12.46
CA ASN A 191 -15.52 -27.06 -13.36
C ASN A 191 -14.66 -26.80 -14.60
N ARG A 192 -13.86 -27.80 -15.00
CA ARG A 192 -13.06 -27.74 -16.23
C ARG A 192 -14.03 -27.59 -17.40
N LYS A 193 -14.08 -26.41 -18.01
CA LYS A 193 -14.88 -26.19 -19.21
C LYS A 193 -14.28 -27.06 -20.32
N PRO A 194 -15.01 -28.03 -20.88
CA PRO A 194 -14.49 -28.82 -21.98
C PRO A 194 -14.20 -27.88 -23.15
N LEU A 195 -13.16 -28.21 -23.92
CA LEU A 195 -12.90 -27.49 -25.15
C LEU A 195 -14.14 -27.54 -26.04
N PRO A 196 -14.41 -26.48 -26.82
CA PRO A 196 -15.43 -26.54 -27.84
C PRO A 196 -15.11 -27.72 -28.76
N LYS A 197 -16.15 -28.48 -29.14
CA LYS A 197 -16.02 -29.60 -30.06
C LYS A 197 -15.25 -29.13 -31.32
N PRO A 198 -14.23 -29.86 -31.80
CA PRO A 198 -13.56 -29.56 -33.06
C PRO A 198 -14.57 -29.70 -34.19
N LEU A 199 -15.21 -28.59 -34.55
CA LEU A 199 -16.14 -28.47 -35.66
C LEU A 199 -15.57 -27.43 -36.61
N ASP A 200 -15.16 -27.86 -37.79
CA ASP A 200 -14.66 -26.99 -38.84
C ASP A 200 -15.82 -26.23 -39.50
N LYS A 201 -16.33 -25.23 -38.79
CA LYS A 201 -17.33 -24.32 -39.33
C LYS A 201 -16.66 -23.40 -40.34
N ALA A 202 -17.29 -23.22 -41.51
CA ALA A 202 -16.83 -22.28 -42.51
C ALA A 202 -16.63 -20.87 -41.90
N SER A 203 -15.46 -20.28 -42.13
CA SER A 203 -15.12 -18.96 -41.57
C SER A 203 -16.02 -17.87 -42.14
N LYS A 204 -16.46 -16.94 -41.28
CA LYS A 204 -17.27 -15.79 -41.73
C LYS A 204 -16.37 -14.81 -42.51
N LYS A 205 -16.56 -14.73 -43.83
CA LYS A 205 -15.84 -13.77 -44.70
C LYS A 205 -16.36 -12.35 -44.44
N ARG A 206 -15.52 -11.49 -43.85
CA ARG A 206 -15.82 -10.07 -43.59
C ARG A 206 -14.76 -9.17 -44.24
N GLY A 207 -15.22 -8.09 -44.90
CA GLY A 207 -14.40 -7.18 -45.70
C GLY A 207 -14.16 -5.77 -45.13
N GLY A 208 -14.70 -5.44 -43.95
CA GLY A 208 -14.64 -4.06 -43.42
C GLY A 208 -13.25 -3.57 -42.96
N LYS A 209 -13.06 -2.25 -42.89
CA LYS A 209 -11.79 -1.56 -42.53
C LYS A 209 -11.17 -2.08 -41.22
N ARG A 210 -11.98 -2.25 -40.16
CA ARG A 210 -11.52 -2.78 -38.87
C ARG A 210 -11.02 -4.22 -38.97
N VAL A 211 -11.74 -5.06 -39.73
CA VAL A 211 -11.37 -6.47 -39.95
C VAL A 211 -10.11 -6.58 -40.81
N ARG A 212 -9.97 -5.75 -41.85
CA ARG A 212 -8.74 -5.67 -42.66
C ARG A 212 -7.53 -5.29 -41.79
N LYS A 213 -7.67 -4.28 -40.93
CA LYS A 213 -6.62 -3.86 -39.98
C LYS A 213 -6.25 -4.97 -38.98
N GLN A 214 -7.23 -5.71 -38.46
CA GLN A 214 -6.98 -6.84 -37.56
C GLN A 214 -6.30 -8.02 -38.28
N LYS A 215 -6.72 -8.32 -39.51
CA LYS A 215 -6.07 -9.32 -40.37
C LYS A 215 -4.64 -8.91 -40.73
N GLU A 216 -4.39 -7.63 -40.99
CA GLU A 216 -3.05 -7.08 -41.23
C GLU A 216 -2.10 -7.28 -40.05
N LEU A 217 -2.60 -7.20 -38.81
CA LEU A 217 -1.80 -7.40 -37.61
C LEU A 217 -1.38 -8.86 -37.39
N LEU A 218 -2.24 -9.82 -37.77
CA LEU A 218 -2.03 -11.25 -37.52
C LEU A 218 -1.46 -12.00 -38.73
N LYS A 219 -1.65 -11.48 -39.95
CA LYS A 219 -1.13 -12.12 -41.17
C LYS A 219 0.39 -12.00 -41.23
N ALA A 220 1.03 -12.98 -41.85
CA ALA A 220 2.45 -12.87 -42.18
C ALA A 220 2.70 -11.62 -43.04
N THR A 221 3.70 -10.82 -42.63
CA THR A 221 4.16 -9.65 -43.39
C THR A 221 4.71 -10.07 -44.74
N GLU A 222 4.72 -9.16 -45.70
CA GLU A 222 5.25 -9.45 -47.05
C GLU A 222 6.74 -9.80 -47.00
N LEU A 223 7.50 -9.15 -46.12
CA LEU A 223 8.89 -9.51 -45.81
C LEU A 223 8.99 -10.96 -45.35
N ARG A 224 8.16 -11.39 -44.38
CA ARG A 224 8.16 -12.77 -43.89
C ARG A 224 7.70 -13.77 -44.95
N LYS A 225 6.78 -13.39 -45.84
CA LYS A 225 6.40 -14.21 -47.01
C LYS A 225 7.54 -14.38 -48.00
N LYS A 226 8.36 -13.34 -48.25
CA LYS A 226 9.56 -13.43 -49.09
C LYS A 226 10.66 -14.23 -48.42
N ALA A 227 10.82 -14.11 -47.10
CA ALA A 227 11.77 -14.91 -46.34
C ALA A 227 11.42 -16.40 -46.36
N ASN A 228 10.13 -16.74 -46.33
CA ASN A 228 9.65 -18.12 -46.44
C ASN A 228 9.74 -18.69 -47.88
N ARG A 229 10.15 -17.90 -48.88
CA ARG A 229 10.39 -18.40 -50.25
C ARG A 229 11.85 -18.76 -50.40
N MET A 230 12.11 -19.96 -50.89
CA MET A 230 13.45 -20.50 -51.09
C MET A 230 13.73 -20.63 -52.59
N ASN A 231 14.92 -20.22 -53.03
CA ASN A 231 15.41 -20.54 -54.36
C ASN A 231 15.89 -21.99 -54.39
N PHE A 232 15.39 -22.76 -55.35
CA PHE A 232 15.81 -24.14 -55.55
C PHE A 232 17.17 -24.15 -56.26
N GLY A 233 18.14 -24.90 -55.74
CA GLY A 233 19.48 -25.04 -56.32
C GLY A 233 20.51 -23.99 -55.89
N GLU A 234 20.14 -22.98 -55.09
CA GLU A 234 21.07 -22.00 -54.51
C GLU A 234 21.27 -22.25 -53.01
N LEU A 235 22.53 -22.39 -52.58
CA LEU A 235 22.88 -22.43 -51.16
C LEU A 235 22.59 -21.07 -50.53
N GLN A 236 21.80 -21.07 -49.47
CA GLN A 236 21.42 -19.85 -48.78
C GLN A 236 22.40 -19.52 -47.67
N GLU A 237 22.76 -18.24 -47.57
CA GLU A 237 23.60 -17.74 -46.48
C GLU A 237 22.75 -17.49 -45.23
N ASP A 238 22.98 -18.30 -44.20
CA ASP A 238 22.43 -18.06 -42.87
C ASP A 238 22.97 -16.73 -42.33
N VAL A 239 22.07 -15.90 -41.81
CA VAL A 239 22.41 -14.52 -41.41
C VAL A 239 23.08 -14.48 -40.04
N MET A 240 23.02 -15.58 -39.28
CA MET A 240 23.53 -15.70 -37.92
C MET A 240 24.15 -17.07 -37.68
N GLN A 241 25.24 -17.05 -36.93
CA GLN A 241 26.19 -18.13 -36.63
C GLN A 241 25.56 -19.46 -36.15
N ASP A 242 26.02 -20.55 -36.77
CA ASP A 242 26.10 -22.01 -36.48
C ASP A 242 25.09 -22.76 -35.58
N HIS A 243 24.23 -22.11 -34.79
CA HIS A 243 23.34 -22.80 -33.84
C HIS A 243 21.86 -22.44 -33.96
N ILE A 244 21.51 -21.43 -34.77
CA ILE A 244 20.11 -21.08 -35.04
C ILE A 244 19.97 -20.80 -36.54
N GLY A 245 19.47 -21.79 -37.28
CA GLY A 245 19.24 -21.71 -38.73
C GLY A 245 18.19 -20.66 -39.11
N PHE A 246 18.60 -19.40 -39.10
CA PHE A 246 17.80 -18.26 -39.51
C PHE A 246 18.16 -17.86 -40.94
N THR A 247 17.45 -18.45 -41.89
CA THR A 247 17.51 -18.06 -43.30
C THR A 247 16.53 -16.92 -43.60
N MET A 248 16.97 -15.98 -44.43
CA MET A 248 16.13 -14.89 -44.95
C MET A 248 15.59 -15.17 -46.35
N GLY A 249 15.81 -16.37 -46.90
CA GLY A 249 15.31 -16.80 -48.22
C GLY A 249 15.47 -15.73 -49.30
N GLN A 250 14.42 -15.53 -50.10
CA GLN A 250 14.36 -14.48 -51.13
C GLN A 250 14.26 -13.05 -50.58
N ALA A 251 14.13 -12.83 -49.26
CA ALA A 251 14.10 -11.47 -48.72
C ALA A 251 15.46 -10.75 -48.83
N LYS A 252 16.54 -11.52 -49.06
CA LYS A 252 17.89 -11.00 -49.36
C LYS A 252 18.23 -11.03 -50.85
N SER A 253 17.46 -11.72 -51.70
CA SER A 253 17.86 -12.07 -53.08
C SER A 253 17.73 -10.94 -54.11
N SER A 254 17.81 -9.68 -53.69
CA SER A 254 17.94 -8.54 -54.62
C SER A 254 19.40 -8.09 -54.64
N SER A 255 20.23 -8.78 -55.43
CA SER A 255 21.48 -8.25 -56.04
C SER A 255 22.40 -7.42 -55.12
N LEU A 256 22.49 -7.76 -53.84
CA LEU A 256 23.25 -7.00 -52.84
C LEU A 256 24.43 -7.87 -52.39
N PRO A 257 25.68 -7.38 -52.55
CA PRO A 257 26.87 -8.18 -52.23
C PRO A 257 26.93 -8.55 -50.75
N VAL A 258 27.57 -9.67 -50.47
CA VAL A 258 27.79 -10.26 -49.14
C VAL A 258 28.22 -9.19 -48.14
N GLY A 259 27.49 -9.05 -47.04
CA GLY A 259 27.77 -8.08 -45.96
C GLY A 259 27.07 -6.71 -46.06
N SER A 260 26.28 -6.45 -47.11
CA SER A 260 25.58 -5.16 -47.25
C SER A 260 24.28 -5.08 -46.42
N ARG A 261 24.09 -3.97 -45.69
CA ARG A 261 22.90 -3.72 -44.85
C ARG A 261 21.65 -3.61 -45.71
N ILE A 262 20.62 -4.41 -45.41
CA ILE A 262 19.30 -4.40 -46.07
C ILE A 262 18.63 -3.04 -45.84
N ARG A 263 18.67 -2.12 -46.82
CA ARG A 263 17.96 -0.82 -46.76
C ARG A 263 16.54 -0.87 -47.34
N ALA A 264 16.18 -1.95 -48.05
CA ALA A 264 15.02 -1.97 -48.94
C ALA A 264 13.70 -2.47 -48.32
N ALA A 265 13.74 -3.14 -47.17
CA ALA A 265 12.51 -3.63 -46.55
C ALA A 265 11.87 -2.52 -45.71
N VAL A 266 10.87 -1.83 -46.28
CA VAL A 266 10.04 -0.88 -45.55
C VAL A 266 9.42 -1.62 -44.36
N VAL A 267 9.87 -1.29 -43.16
CA VAL A 267 9.32 -1.85 -41.92
C VAL A 267 7.89 -1.35 -41.81
N ASP A 268 6.94 -2.28 -41.88
CA ASP A 268 5.52 -1.97 -41.73
C ASP A 268 5.28 -1.40 -40.32
N ASN A 269 5.11 -0.08 -40.20
CA ASN A 269 4.81 0.59 -38.92
C ASN A 269 3.54 0.03 -38.23
N LYS A 270 2.71 -0.68 -38.99
CA LYS A 270 1.49 -1.35 -38.54
C LYS A 270 1.75 -2.62 -37.72
N THR A 271 2.88 -3.31 -37.93
CA THR A 271 3.23 -4.55 -37.20
C THR A 271 3.99 -4.28 -35.90
N ARG A 272 4.27 -3.00 -35.60
CA ARG A 272 4.84 -2.60 -34.32
C ARG A 272 3.96 -3.07 -33.17
N VAL A 273 4.56 -3.82 -32.25
CA VAL A 273 3.88 -4.35 -31.08
C VAL A 273 3.26 -3.21 -30.29
N LYS A 274 1.94 -3.28 -30.08
CA LYS A 274 1.20 -2.31 -29.28
C LYS A 274 1.00 -2.85 -27.88
N MET A 275 1.15 -1.97 -26.91
CA MET A 275 0.88 -2.29 -25.52
C MET A 275 -0.61 -2.58 -25.31
N SER A 276 -0.91 -3.54 -24.44
CA SER A 276 -2.29 -3.77 -23.99
C SER A 276 -2.84 -2.52 -23.31
N GLN A 277 -4.14 -2.25 -23.47
CA GLN A 277 -4.80 -1.11 -22.82
C GLN A 277 -4.60 -1.11 -21.31
N LYS A 278 -4.56 -2.30 -20.68
CA LYS A 278 -4.29 -2.41 -19.24
C LYS A 278 -2.89 -1.92 -18.89
N LEU A 279 -1.90 -2.30 -19.70
CA LEU A 279 -0.51 -1.92 -19.50
C LEU A 279 -0.27 -0.43 -19.79
N GLN A 280 -0.93 0.11 -20.82
CA GLN A 280 -0.93 1.56 -21.10
C GLN A 280 -1.45 2.36 -19.91
N LYS A 281 -2.61 1.97 -19.35
CA LYS A 281 -3.17 2.61 -18.17
C LYS A 281 -2.28 2.49 -16.94
N THR A 282 -1.59 1.36 -16.75
CA THR A 282 -0.63 1.21 -15.66
C THR A 282 0.55 2.17 -15.83
N ILE A 283 1.12 2.25 -17.04
CA ILE A 283 2.24 3.14 -17.34
C ILE A 283 1.83 4.61 -17.21
N GLU A 284 0.64 4.98 -17.67
CA GLU A 284 0.09 6.34 -17.53
C GLU A 284 -0.11 6.72 -16.06
N LYS A 285 -0.63 5.80 -15.23
CA LYS A 285 -0.74 6.03 -13.77
C LYS A 285 0.62 6.26 -13.14
N THR A 286 1.63 5.44 -13.46
CA THR A 286 2.99 5.63 -12.95
C THR A 286 3.59 6.97 -13.40
N ARG A 287 3.31 7.41 -14.63
CA ARG A 287 3.74 8.72 -15.13
C ARG A 287 3.06 9.89 -14.43
N GLN A 288 1.76 9.77 -14.14
CA GLN A 288 1.00 10.80 -13.43
C GLN A 288 1.42 10.97 -11.97
N HIS A 289 1.89 9.90 -11.31
CA HIS A 289 2.33 9.94 -9.92
C HIS A 289 3.81 10.36 -9.75
N GLY A 290 4.44 10.88 -10.81
CA GLY A 290 5.75 11.52 -10.72
C GLY A 290 6.89 10.55 -10.44
N GLY A 291 7.62 10.18 -11.48
CA GLY A 291 9.00 9.71 -11.34
C GLY A 291 9.89 10.88 -10.93
N VAL A 292 9.85 11.26 -9.65
CA VAL A 292 10.88 12.09 -9.02
C VAL A 292 11.90 11.13 -8.41
N THR A 293 12.59 10.36 -9.24
CA THR A 293 13.88 9.80 -8.80
C THR A 293 14.89 10.94 -8.93
N SER A 294 15.24 11.52 -7.78
CA SER A 294 16.28 12.53 -7.60
C SER A 294 17.68 11.94 -7.86
N ILE A 295 17.93 11.48 -9.08
CA ILE A 295 19.29 11.21 -9.55
C ILE A 295 19.39 11.83 -10.93
N ALA A 296 19.76 13.11 -10.96
CA ALA A 296 20.30 13.72 -12.14
C ALA A 296 21.58 12.96 -12.49
N ALA A 297 21.54 12.19 -13.58
CA ALA A 297 22.76 11.65 -14.16
C ALA A 297 23.56 12.86 -14.70
N LYS A 298 24.76 13.06 -14.13
CA LYS A 298 25.82 13.87 -14.74
C LYS A 298 26.34 13.19 -15.99
#